data_AF-A0A8S4R6X6-F1
#
_entry.id   AF-A0A8S4R6X6-F1
#
_cell.length_a   1.000
_cell.length_b   1.000
_cell.length_c   1.000
_cell.angle_alpha   90.00
_cell.angle_beta   90.00
_cell.angle_gamma   90.00
#
_symmetry.space_group_name_H-M   'P 1'
#
loop_
_entity.id
_entity.type
_entity.pdbx_description
1 polymer ?
#
loop_
_entity_poly.entity_id
_entity_poly.type
_entity_poly.pdbx_seq_one_letter_code
_entity_poly.pdbx_strand_id
1 'polypeptide(L)'
;MGSHKVTLVSMQYIKFEEIINSATSTERMNSAKDSVSLGLRQHHCRWCGAAVCGACSPHRLPLPVMGFEFPQRVCAACYDTLRHEPRESLASFHDMKHAVGSLFVDEATGRMCTAGKDRVIKVWDISMLLAPAPVPGTSEQ
;
A
#
# COMPACT_ATOMS: atom_id res chain seq x y z
N MET A 1 16.44 -11.58 -12.19
CA MET A 1 15.15 -10.85 -12.29
C MET A 1 14.60 -10.71 -10.89
N GLY A 2 15.08 -9.71 -10.14
CA GLY A 2 14.68 -9.49 -8.75
C GLY A 2 13.50 -8.52 -8.72
N SER A 3 12.33 -9.00 -8.30
CA SER A 3 11.19 -8.15 -7.98
C SER A 3 11.55 -7.24 -6.82
N HIS A 4 11.70 -5.94 -7.08
CA HIS A 4 11.87 -4.93 -6.03
C HIS A 4 10.59 -4.86 -5.19
N LYS A 5 10.59 -5.53 -4.04
CA LYS A 5 9.50 -5.43 -3.06
C LYS A 5 9.66 -4.11 -2.32
N VAL A 6 8.66 -3.24 -2.43
CA VAL A 6 8.61 -1.97 -1.71
C VAL A 6 8.21 -2.26 -0.27
N THR A 7 9.11 -1.98 0.68
CA THR A 7 8.84 -2.13 2.11
C THR A 7 7.95 -0.99 2.60
N LEU A 8 6.65 -1.25 2.78
CA LEU A 8 5.74 -0.32 3.44
C LEU A 8 5.70 -0.61 4.94
N VAL A 9 6.46 0.16 5.71
CA VAL A 9 6.27 0.24 7.16
C VAL A 9 4.93 0.95 7.38
N SER A 10 4.11 0.44 8.30
CA SER A 10 2.82 1.04 8.68
C SER A 10 2.99 2.49 9.18
N MET A 11 3.05 3.44 8.25
CA MET A 11 2.64 4.83 8.36
C MET A 11 2.00 5.18 7.02
N GLN A 12 0.83 5.80 7.09
CA GLN A 12 -0.02 6.17 5.96
C GLN A 12 0.66 7.18 5.01
N TYR A 13 1.73 6.83 4.30
CA TYR A 13 2.30 7.67 3.23
C TYR A 13 3.00 6.78 2.22
N ILE A 14 2.28 6.40 1.16
CA ILE A 14 2.90 5.93 -0.08
C ILE A 14 3.38 7.18 -0.82
N LYS A 15 4.67 7.21 -1.16
CA LYS A 15 5.33 8.30 -1.89
C LYS A 15 4.55 8.64 -3.15
N PHE A 16 4.10 9.89 -3.22
CA PHE A 16 3.20 10.44 -4.22
C PHE A 16 3.98 11.24 -5.24
N GLU A 17 4.86 10.62 -6.03
CA GLU A 17 5.41 11.27 -7.21
C GLU A 17 5.47 10.26 -8.36
N GLU A 18 4.39 10.25 -9.16
CA GLU A 18 4.36 9.99 -10.63
C GLU A 18 2.95 9.67 -11.18
N ILE A 19 1.88 9.62 -10.36
CA ILE A 19 0.51 9.28 -10.84
C ILE A 19 -0.47 10.46 -10.68
N ILE A 20 -0.08 11.68 -11.07
CA ILE A 20 -1.04 12.82 -11.21
C ILE A 20 -0.96 13.50 -12.59
N ASN A 21 -0.76 12.77 -13.68
CA ASN A 21 -0.76 13.38 -15.02
C ASN A 21 -1.76 12.80 -16.02
N SER A 22 -2.83 12.13 -15.58
CA SER A 22 -3.93 11.76 -16.48
C SER A 22 -5.32 12.24 -16.08
N ALA A 23 -5.46 13.03 -15.01
CA ALA A 23 -6.75 13.57 -14.58
C ALA A 23 -7.04 14.95 -15.20
N THR A 24 -6.94 15.06 -16.51
CA THR A 24 -7.55 16.17 -17.28
C THR A 24 -8.36 15.59 -18.44
N SER A 25 -9.60 15.19 -18.16
CA SER A 25 -10.68 15.25 -19.15
C SER A 25 -12.01 15.28 -18.42
N THR A 26 -12.51 16.50 -18.28
CA THR A 26 -13.88 16.81 -17.91
C THR A 26 -14.77 16.39 -19.06
N GLU A 27 -15.35 15.19 -19.05
CA GLU A 27 -16.41 14.86 -20.02
C GLU A 27 -17.41 13.82 -19.50
N ARG A 28 -18.56 14.36 -19.08
CA ARG A 28 -19.94 13.88 -19.27
C ARG A 28 -20.35 12.51 -18.70
N MET A 29 -21.11 12.65 -17.62
CA MET A 29 -22.24 11.82 -17.19
C MET A 29 -22.87 10.96 -18.31
N ASN A 30 -22.76 9.64 -18.17
CA ASN A 30 -23.55 8.61 -18.87
C ASN A 30 -23.46 7.33 -18.03
N SER A 31 -24.49 6.56 -17.69
CA SER A 31 -25.96 6.61 -17.71
C SER A 31 -26.32 5.32 -16.92
N ALA A 32 -27.27 5.27 -15.99
CA ALA A 32 -28.69 5.38 -16.27
C ALA A 32 -29.49 5.59 -14.98
N LYS A 33 -30.50 6.46 -15.09
CA LYS A 33 -31.77 6.48 -14.34
C LYS A 33 -31.65 6.53 -12.81
N ASP A 34 -31.71 7.73 -12.26
CA ASP A 34 -32.99 8.25 -11.74
C ASP A 34 -32.74 9.59 -11.08
N SER A 35 -33.75 10.45 -11.12
CA SER A 35 -33.82 11.72 -10.40
C SER A 35 -33.07 11.65 -9.08
N VAL A 36 -31.99 12.43 -8.94
CA VAL A 36 -31.38 12.64 -7.63
C VAL A 36 -32.43 13.37 -6.80
N SER A 37 -33.26 12.59 -6.10
CA SER A 37 -34.12 13.10 -5.06
C SER A 37 -33.21 13.81 -4.06
N LEU A 38 -33.49 15.09 -3.79
CA LEU A 38 -32.86 15.85 -2.72
C LEU A 38 -33.00 15.02 -1.43
N GLY A 39 -31.94 14.33 -1.01
CA GLY A 39 -31.96 13.39 0.12
C GLY A 39 -31.08 12.14 0.01
N LEU A 40 -30.62 11.75 -1.19
CA LEU A 40 -29.72 10.59 -1.31
C LEU A 40 -28.25 10.96 -1.04
N ARG A 41 -27.59 10.28 -0.09
CA ARG A 41 -26.16 10.44 0.18
C ARG A 41 -25.34 10.00 -1.04
N GLN A 42 -24.50 10.89 -1.56
CA GLN A 42 -23.56 10.57 -2.64
C GLN A 42 -22.33 9.80 -2.10
N HIS A 43 -21.75 8.97 -2.97
CA HIS A 43 -20.51 8.23 -2.74
C HIS A 43 -19.59 8.37 -3.94
N HIS A 44 -18.28 8.25 -3.75
CA HIS A 44 -17.32 8.26 -4.85
C HIS A 44 -16.81 6.85 -5.14
N CYS A 45 -16.69 6.47 -6.41
CA CYS A 45 -15.94 5.30 -6.83
C CYS A 45 -14.44 5.56 -6.64
N ARG A 46 -13.73 4.69 -5.91
CA ARG A 46 -12.29 4.90 -5.65
C ARG A 46 -11.40 4.59 -6.86
N TRP A 47 -11.94 3.92 -7.89
CA TRP A 47 -11.21 3.63 -9.12
C TRP A 47 -11.33 4.76 -10.15
N CYS A 48 -12.56 5.16 -10.51
CA CYS A 48 -12.80 6.16 -11.56
C CYS A 48 -13.14 7.57 -11.04
N GLY A 49 -13.32 7.75 -9.73
CA GLY A 49 -13.66 9.04 -9.12
C GLY A 49 -15.14 9.47 -9.24
N ALA A 50 -15.97 8.77 -10.02
CA ALA A 50 -17.36 9.18 -10.27
C ALA A 50 -18.22 9.22 -8.99
N ALA A 51 -19.08 10.25 -8.88
CA ALA A 51 -20.11 10.36 -7.87
C ALA A 51 -21.29 9.42 -8.21
N VAL A 52 -21.64 8.53 -7.28
CA VAL A 52 -22.60 7.43 -7.43
C VAL A 52 -23.42 7.28 -6.15
N CYS A 53 -24.64 6.73 -6.25
CA CYS A 53 -25.43 6.38 -5.07
C CYS A 53 -24.98 5.04 -4.45
N GLY A 54 -25.60 4.66 -3.32
CA GLY A 54 -25.40 3.36 -2.68
C GLY A 54 -25.71 2.18 -3.60
N ALA A 55 -26.83 2.23 -4.33
CA ALA A 55 -27.26 1.17 -5.24
C ALA A 55 -26.33 0.99 -6.44
N CYS A 56 -25.74 2.08 -6.95
CA CYS A 56 -24.78 2.04 -8.06
C CYS A 56 -23.36 1.63 -7.64
N SER A 57 -23.10 1.49 -6.34
CA SER A 57 -21.80 1.10 -5.80
C SER A 57 -21.91 0.04 -4.70
N PRO A 58 -22.56 -1.11 -4.97
CA PRO A 58 -22.83 -2.12 -3.95
C PRO A 58 -21.57 -2.93 -3.59
N HIS A 59 -20.53 -2.86 -4.41
CA HIS A 59 -19.34 -3.70 -4.28
C HIS A 59 -18.12 -2.97 -3.72
N ARG A 60 -17.19 -3.77 -3.18
CA ARG A 60 -15.87 -3.32 -2.74
C ARG A 60 -14.80 -4.26 -3.26
N LEU A 61 -13.66 -3.70 -3.65
CA LEU A 61 -12.50 -4.44 -4.16
C LEU A 61 -11.22 -3.83 -3.60
N PRO A 62 -10.19 -4.63 -3.27
CA PRO A 62 -8.86 -4.08 -3.03
C PRO A 62 -8.33 -3.46 -4.33
N LEU A 63 -7.59 -2.35 -4.22
CA LEU A 63 -6.98 -1.66 -5.35
C LEU A 63 -5.47 -1.47 -5.05
N PRO A 64 -4.66 -2.56 -5.02
CA PRO A 64 -3.26 -2.49 -4.59
C PRO A 64 -2.41 -1.55 -5.43
N VAL A 65 -2.65 -1.49 -6.75
CA VAL A 65 -1.97 -0.56 -7.67
C VAL A 65 -2.19 0.92 -7.30
N MET A 66 -3.30 1.23 -6.63
CA MET A 66 -3.61 2.57 -6.11
C MET A 66 -3.22 2.73 -4.63
N GLY A 67 -2.51 1.76 -4.05
CA GLY A 67 -2.13 1.75 -2.64
C GLY A 67 -3.26 1.35 -1.67
N PHE A 68 -4.40 0.89 -2.17
CA PHE A 68 -5.50 0.43 -1.31
C PHE A 68 -5.45 -1.08 -1.11
N GLU A 69 -4.76 -1.48 -0.06
CA GLU A 69 -4.64 -2.88 0.34
C GLU A 69 -5.95 -3.49 0.86
N PHE A 70 -6.82 -2.66 1.45
CA PHE A 70 -8.14 -3.08 1.93
C PHE A 70 -9.25 -2.77 0.91
N PRO A 71 -10.35 -3.56 0.88
CA PRO A 71 -11.44 -3.35 -0.07
C PRO A 71 -12.08 -1.96 -0.05
N GLN A 72 -11.97 -1.24 -1.15
CA GLN A 72 -12.54 0.09 -1.37
C GLN A 72 -13.82 0.02 -2.19
N ARG A 73 -14.71 0.99 -1.98
CA ARG A 73 -15.96 1.11 -2.74
C ARG A 73 -15.68 1.42 -4.21
N VAL A 74 -16.30 0.64 -5.09
CA VAL A 74 -16.28 0.86 -6.55
C VAL A 74 -17.70 0.88 -7.09
N CYS A 75 -17.93 1.58 -8.20
CA CYS A 75 -19.22 1.49 -8.90
C CYS A 75 -19.37 0.12 -9.57
N ALA A 76 -20.60 -0.27 -9.89
CA ALA A 76 -20.90 -1.55 -10.55
C ALA A 76 -20.11 -1.74 -11.85
N ALA A 77 -20.01 -0.68 -12.67
CA ALA A 77 -19.23 -0.71 -13.91
C ALA A 77 -17.74 -1.04 -13.67
N CYS A 78 -17.08 -0.33 -12.74
CA CYS A 78 -15.69 -0.63 -12.39
C CYS A 78 -15.53 -2.00 -11.74
N TYR A 79 -16.52 -2.48 -10.98
CA TYR A 79 -16.49 -3.81 -10.40
C TYR A 79 -16.42 -4.89 -11.49
N ASP A 80 -17.28 -4.81 -12.51
CA ASP A 80 -17.33 -5.80 -13.58
C ASP A 80 -16.05 -5.81 -14.43
N THR A 81 -15.47 -4.64 -14.68
CA THR A 81 -14.17 -4.55 -15.38
C THR A 81 -13.04 -5.14 -14.56
N LEU A 82 -12.98 -4.83 -13.25
CA LEU A 82 -11.82 -5.15 -12.45
C LEU A 82 -11.88 -6.54 -11.84
N ARG A 83 -13.06 -7.13 -11.59
CA ARG A 83 -13.23 -8.35 -10.75
C ARG A 83 -12.31 -9.51 -11.16
N HIS A 84 -11.98 -9.62 -12.44
CA HIS A 84 -11.16 -10.68 -13.02
C HIS A 84 -9.64 -10.43 -12.94
N GLU A 85 -9.20 -9.21 -12.65
CA GLU A 85 -7.77 -8.90 -12.52
C GLU A 85 -7.19 -9.46 -11.21
N PRO A 86 -6.00 -10.07 -11.23
CA PRO A 86 -5.32 -10.53 -10.04
C PRO A 86 -4.97 -9.33 -9.14
N ARG A 87 -5.36 -9.42 -7.87
CA ARG A 87 -5.17 -8.37 -6.86
C ARG A 87 -4.15 -8.81 -5.84
N GLU A 88 -2.94 -9.10 -6.32
CA GLU A 88 -1.85 -9.38 -5.41
C GLU A 88 -1.57 -8.14 -4.56
N SER A 89 -1.53 -8.35 -3.25
CA SER A 89 -1.14 -7.30 -2.32
C SER A 89 0.28 -6.86 -2.66
N LEU A 90 0.46 -5.55 -2.86
CA LEU A 90 1.78 -4.97 -3.06
C LEU A 90 2.47 -4.67 -1.71
N ALA A 91 1.72 -4.73 -0.62
CA ALA A 91 2.22 -4.61 0.73
C ALA A 91 2.62 -5.98 1.32
N SER A 92 3.79 -6.03 1.96
CA SER A 92 4.09 -7.07 2.93
C SER A 92 3.54 -6.66 4.29
N PHE A 93 2.49 -7.35 4.76
CA PHE A 93 1.94 -7.11 6.09
C PHE A 93 2.91 -7.65 7.15
N HIS A 94 3.51 -6.75 7.90
CA HIS A 94 4.23 -7.11 9.12
C HIS A 94 3.35 -6.74 10.31
N ASP A 95 2.93 -7.77 11.04
CA ASP A 95 2.23 -7.61 12.30
C ASP A 95 3.24 -7.02 13.30
N MET A 96 3.34 -5.69 13.35
CA MET A 96 4.20 -4.94 14.27
C MET A 96 3.64 -5.03 15.69
N LYS A 97 3.61 -6.25 16.23
CA LYS A 97 3.31 -6.52 17.65
C LYS A 97 4.25 -5.77 18.59
N HIS A 98 5.42 -5.39 18.08
CA HIS A 98 6.44 -4.63 18.77
C HIS A 98 6.63 -3.26 18.10
N ALA A 99 5.77 -2.29 18.44
CA ALA A 99 5.94 -0.92 17.98
C ALA A 99 7.24 -0.34 18.58
N VAL A 100 8.27 -0.19 17.73
CA VAL A 100 9.59 0.30 18.13
C VAL A 100 9.49 1.77 18.51
N GLY A 101 9.71 2.08 19.79
CA GLY A 101 9.80 3.44 20.31
C GLY A 101 11.23 3.95 20.37
N SER A 102 12.21 3.05 20.49
CA SER A 102 13.63 3.38 20.40
C SER A 102 14.42 2.26 19.74
N LEU A 103 15.50 2.67 19.06
CA LEU A 103 16.43 1.82 18.35
C LEU A 103 17.85 2.21 18.76
N PHE A 104 18.71 1.23 18.97
CA PHE A 104 20.13 1.43 19.14
C PHE A 104 20.91 0.45 18.26
N VAL A 105 21.95 0.92 17.58
CA VAL A 105 22.84 0.10 16.77
C VAL A 105 24.23 0.17 17.39
N ASP A 106 24.80 -0.99 17.68
CA ASP A 106 26.19 -1.17 18.06
C ASP A 106 26.94 -1.78 16.89
N GLU A 107 27.58 -0.92 16.09
CA GLU A 107 28.33 -1.35 14.92
C GLU A 107 29.54 -2.22 15.28
N ALA A 108 30.16 -1.96 16.42
CA ALA A 108 31.37 -2.68 16.86
C ALA A 108 31.06 -4.15 17.17
N THR A 109 29.87 -4.45 17.70
CA THR A 109 29.44 -5.83 17.97
C THR A 109 28.52 -6.41 16.92
N GLY A 110 28.15 -5.64 15.89
CA GLY A 110 27.20 -6.07 14.87
C GLY A 110 25.80 -6.32 15.41
N ARG A 111 25.37 -5.57 16.43
CA ARG A 111 24.08 -5.79 17.11
C ARG A 111 23.17 -4.58 16.96
N MET A 112 21.88 -4.85 16.92
CA MET A 112 20.84 -3.83 16.97
C MET A 112 19.84 -4.19 18.05
N CYS A 113 19.46 -3.20 18.85
CA CYS A 113 18.45 -3.34 19.89
C CYS A 113 17.23 -2.50 19.52
N THR A 114 16.04 -3.09 19.54
CA THR A 114 14.77 -2.37 19.42
C THR A 114 14.01 -2.48 20.74
N ALA A 115 13.53 -1.37 21.28
CA ALA A 115 12.63 -1.37 22.43
C ALA A 115 11.28 -0.75 22.06
N GLY A 116 10.21 -1.33 22.62
CA GLY A 116 8.83 -0.97 22.32
C GLY A 116 8.00 -0.72 23.57
N LYS A 117 6.73 -0.35 23.36
CA LYS A 117 5.78 -0.06 24.45
C LYS A 117 5.32 -1.29 25.22
N ASP A 118 5.56 -2.47 24.66
CA ASP A 118 5.25 -3.79 25.24
C ASP A 118 6.29 -4.25 26.28
N ARG A 119 7.25 -3.39 26.65
CA ARG A 119 8.34 -3.67 27.61
C ARG A 119 9.28 -4.82 27.17
N VAL A 120 9.25 -5.18 25.88
CA VAL A 120 10.19 -6.14 25.30
C VAL A 120 11.37 -5.35 24.73
N ILE A 121 12.57 -5.91 24.84
CA ILE A 121 13.73 -5.46 24.06
C ILE A 121 14.13 -6.62 23.16
N LYS A 122 14.15 -6.39 21.85
CA LYS A 122 14.65 -7.38 20.89
C LYS A 122 16.07 -7.02 20.51
N VAL A 123 16.95 -8.00 20.53
CA VAL A 123 18.34 -7.88 20.08
C VAL A 123 18.48 -8.68 18.79
N TRP A 124 19.05 -8.04 17.78
CA TRP A 124 19.21 -8.57 16.43
C TRP A 124 20.69 -8.63 16.10
N ASP A 125 21.12 -9.74 15.48
CA ASP A 125 22.42 -9.80 14.81
C ASP A 125 22.28 -9.16 13.44
N ILE A 126 23.03 -8.08 13.23
CA ILE A 126 23.07 -7.32 11.98
C ILE A 126 24.49 -7.27 11.39
N SER A 127 25.39 -8.14 11.84
CA SER A 127 26.77 -8.22 11.36
C SER A 127 26.85 -8.30 9.83
N MET A 128 25.94 -9.05 9.20
CA MET A 128 25.85 -9.18 7.74
C MET A 128 25.48 -7.87 7.02
N LEU A 129 24.77 -6.96 7.68
CA LEU A 129 24.38 -5.67 7.09
C LEU A 129 25.49 -4.62 7.19
N LEU A 130 26.38 -4.77 8.18
CA LEU A 130 27.52 -3.89 8.41
C LEU A 130 28.81 -4.41 7.75
N ALA A 131 28.77 -5.63 7.20
CA ALA A 131 29.89 -6.19 6.48
C ALA A 131 30.25 -5.29 5.28
N PRO A 132 31.54 -5.00 5.05
CA PRO A 132 31.96 -4.26 3.86
C PRO A 132 31.50 -5.02 2.61
N ALA A 133 31.15 -4.26 1.57
CA ALA A 133 30.69 -4.86 0.31
C ALA A 133 31.70 -5.91 -0.19
N PRO A 134 31.25 -7.07 -0.67
CA PRO A 134 32.16 -8.08 -1.21
C PRO A 134 32.95 -7.47 -2.35
N VAL A 135 34.28 -7.48 -2.23
CA VAL A 135 35.18 -6.93 -3.24
C VAL A 135 35.08 -7.86 -4.47
N PRO A 136 34.66 -7.37 -5.64
CA PRO A 136 34.60 -8.22 -6.82
C PRO A 136 36.04 -8.57 -7.23
N GLY A 137 36.44 -9.85 -7.11
CA GLY A 137 37.68 -10.34 -7.73
C GLY A 137 38.60 -11.25 -6.90
N THR A 138 38.30 -11.58 -5.65
CA THR A 138 39.07 -12.64 -4.95
C THR A 138 38.48 -14.01 -5.29
N SER A 139 38.92 -14.59 -6.40
CA SER A 139 38.86 -16.04 -6.59
C SER A 139 39.81 -16.68 -5.58
N GLU A 140 39.25 -17.35 -4.56
CA GLU A 140 40.01 -18.30 -3.73
C GLU A 140 40.60 -19.38 -4.66
N GLN A 141 41.93 -19.52 -4.61
CA GLN A 141 42.68 -20.63 -5.21
C GLN A 141 42.68 -21.82 -4.27
#